data_AF-A0A945MJ21-F1
#
_entry.id   AF-A0A945MJ21-F1
#
_cell.length_a   1.000
_cell.length_b   1.000
_cell.length_c   1.000
_cell.angle_alpha   90.00
_cell.angle_beta   90.00
_cell.angle_gamma   90.00
#
_symmetry.space_group_name_H-M   'P 1'
#
loop_
_entity.id
_entity.type
_entity.pdbx_description
1 polymer ?
#
loop_
_entity_poly.entity_id
_entity_poly.type
_entity_poly.pdbx_seq_one_letter_code
_entity_poly.pdbx_strand_id
1 'polypeptide(L)' 'PAFARLAYAHYPELEVRVDGRIVEPLCTTGGFVCLRLAEGAHNIVLVPRLSSIRRVLLVLDLGLLVLAAAVWWRARQ' A
#
# COMPACT_ATOMS: atom_id res chain seq x y z
N PRO A 1 13.93 15.70 19.43
CA PRO A 1 13.12 14.81 18.57
C PRO A 1 11.95 15.60 17.96
N ALA A 2 11.69 15.44 16.67
CA ALA A 2 10.66 16.20 15.95
C ALA A 2 9.57 15.28 15.40
N PHE A 3 8.35 15.81 15.29
CA PHE A 3 7.23 15.13 14.63
C PHE A 3 7.01 15.77 13.26
N ALA A 4 7.24 15.02 12.20
CA ALA A 4 6.92 15.43 10.84
C ALA A 4 5.56 14.87 10.45
N ARG A 5 4.60 15.77 10.22
CA ARG A 5 3.31 15.40 9.62
C ARG A 5 3.44 15.47 8.10
N LEU A 6 3.29 14.33 7.45
CA LEU A 6 3.23 14.27 5.99
C LEU A 6 1.82 14.60 5.52
N ALA A 7 1.69 15.34 4.43
CA ALA A 7 0.39 15.61 3.78
C ALA A 7 -0.09 14.39 2.96
N TYR A 8 0.08 13.19 3.52
CA TYR A 8 -0.30 11.92 2.91
C TYR A 8 -1.24 11.17 3.86
N ALA A 9 -2.28 10.56 3.31
CA ALA A 9 -3.27 9.83 4.10
C ALA A 9 -2.60 8.59 4.75
N HIS A 10 -2.90 8.37 6.02
CA HIS A 10 -2.46 7.19 6.74
C HIS A 10 -3.15 5.96 6.17
N TYR A 11 -2.36 4.99 5.72
CA TYR A 11 -2.86 3.73 5.21
C TYR A 11 -2.12 2.58 5.89
N PRO A 12 -2.81 1.57 6.46
CA PRO A 12 -2.17 0.53 7.27
C PRO A 12 -1.14 -0.30 6.50
N GLU A 13 -1.34 -0.47 5.19
CA GLU A 13 -0.45 -1.26 4.34
C GLU A 13 0.63 -0.39 3.67
N LEU A 14 0.69 0.91 3.97
CA LEU A 14 1.74 1.80 3.49
C LEU A 14 3.02 1.54 4.27
N GLU A 15 4.04 1.07 3.56
CA GLU A 15 5.36 0.88 4.15
C GLU A 15 6.11 2.22 4.12
N VAL A 16 6.52 2.69 5.30
CA VAL A 16 7.30 3.93 5.44
C VAL A 16 8.72 3.58 5.84
N ARG A 17 9.69 4.12 5.09
CA ARG A 17 11.12 3.95 5.38
C ARG A 17 11.74 5.30 5.70
N VAL A 18 12.48 5.36 6.80
CA VAL A 18 13.31 6.51 7.18
C VAL A 18 14.77 6.03 7.15
N ASP A 19 15.57 6.64 6.28
CA ASP A 19 16.98 6.27 6.05
C ASP A 19 17.16 4.78 5.75
N GLY A 20 16.23 4.21 4.98
CA GLY A 20 16.22 2.80 4.59
C GLY A 20 15.68 1.82 5.64
N ARG A 21 15.39 2.27 6.86
CA ARG A 21 14.78 1.44 7.91
C ARG A 21 13.27 1.54 7.88
N ILE A 22 12.58 0.40 7.97
CA ILE A 22 11.12 0.36 8.09
C ILE A 22 10.72 0.93 9.45
N VAL A 23 9.85 1.92 9.42
CA VAL A 23 9.30 2.55 10.63
C VAL A 23 7.79 2.49 10.57
N GLU A 24 7.17 2.30 11.73
CA GLU A 24 5.72 2.30 11.85
C GLU A 24 5.21 3.74 11.94
N PRO A 25 4.41 4.22 10.98
CA PRO A 25 3.88 5.57 11.01
C PRO A 25 2.80 5.72 12.08
N LEU A 26 2.76 6.89 12.71
CA LEU A 26 1.65 7.29 13.59
C LEU A 26 0.51 7.85 12.75
N CYS A 27 -0.73 7.57 13.15
CA CYS A 27 -1.91 8.19 12.56
C CYS A 27 -2.29 9.43 13.36
N THR A 28 -2.35 10.59 12.68
CA THR A 28 -2.93 11.81 13.29
C THR A 28 -4.45 11.74 13.35
N THR A 29 -5.08 12.55 14.20
CA THR A 29 -6.55 12.68 14.27
C THR A 29 -7.19 13.04 12.92
N GLY A 30 -6.46 13.76 12.06
CA GLY A 30 -6.90 14.09 10.70
C GLY A 30 -6.67 12.99 9.67
N GLY A 31 -6.22 11.79 10.07
CA GLY A 31 -5.98 10.67 9.17
C GLY A 31 -4.71 10.79 8.33
N PHE A 32 -3.75 11.64 8.72
CA PHE A 32 -2.46 11.78 8.05
C PHE A 32 -1.36 10.96 8.69
N VAL A 33 -0.35 10.60 7.88
CA VAL A 33 0.89 9.97 8.34
C VAL A 33 1.72 10.96 9.15
N CYS A 34 2.13 10.55 10.34
CA CYS A 34 3.05 11.27 11.21
C CYS A 34 4.26 10.39 11.52
N LEU A 35 5.46 10.97 11.44
CA LEU A 35 6.72 10.29 11.71
C LEU A 35 7.46 11.01 12.84
N ARG A 36 7.98 10.22 13.78
CA ARG A 36 8.91 10.70 14.79
C ARG A 36 10.33 10.61 14.23
N LEU A 37 10.96 11.75 14.03
CA LEU A 37 12.31 11.86 13.47
C LEU A 37 13.30 12.29 14.55
N ALA A 38 14.54 11.83 14.40
CA ALA A 38 15.66 12.33 15.18
C ALA A 38 16.10 13.71 14.64
N GLU A 39 17.09 14.31 15.27
CA GLU A 39 17.70 15.53 14.74
C GLU A 39 18.56 15.20 13.53
N GLY A 40 18.42 15.98 12.46
CA GLY A 40 19.21 15.84 11.24
C GLY A 40 18.37 15.78 9.97
N ALA A 41 19.07 15.61 8.85
CA ALA A 41 18.44 15.35 7.56
C ALA A 41 18.09 13.85 7.46
N HIS A 42 16.83 13.57 7.13
CA HIS A 42 16.32 12.22 7.00
C HIS A 42 15.70 12.03 5.60
N ASN A 43 15.99 10.91 4.97
CA ASN A 43 15.35 10.52 3.72
C ASN A 43 14.11 9.67 4.02
N ILE A 44 12.95 10.16 3.62
CA ILE A 44 11.66 9.51 3.86
C ILE A 44 11.17 8.92 2.53
N VAL A 45 11.00 7.60 2.50
CA VAL A 45 10.50 6.89 1.32
C VAL A 45 9.16 6.25 1.67
N LEU A 46 8.13 6.62 0.91
CA LEU A 46 6.80 6.02 0.99
C LEU A 46 6.69 4.93 -0.07
N VAL A 47 6.50 3.69 0.37
CA VAL A 47 6.35 2.53 -0.53
C VAL A 47 4.89 2.09 -0.50
N PRO A 48 4.09 2.42 -1.54
CA PRO A 48 2.70 1.98 -1.60
C PRO A 48 2.67 0.47 -1.84
N ARG A 49 2.10 -0.28 -0.89
CA ARG A 49 1.78 -1.69 -1.12
C ARG A 49 0.34 -1.82 -1.56
N LEU A 50 0.11 -2.67 -2.55
CA LEU A 50 -1.22 -3.12 -2.93
C LEU A 50 -1.85 -3.83 -1.74
N SER A 51 -3.07 -3.42 -1.42
CA SER A 51 -3.86 -4.03 -0.36
C SER A 51 -4.01 -5.53 -0.52
N SER A 52 -4.04 -6.25 0.59
CA SER A 52 -4.25 -7.70 0.61
C SER A 52 -5.57 -8.06 -0.10
N ILE A 53 -6.61 -7.26 0.10
CA ILE A 53 -7.91 -7.41 -0.58
C ILE A 53 -7.79 -7.20 -2.09
N ARG A 54 -7.07 -6.14 -2.52
CA ARG A 54 -6.88 -5.86 -3.95
C ARG A 54 -6.12 -6.98 -4.65
N ARG A 55 -5.14 -7.60 -3.98
CA ARG A 55 -4.42 -8.76 -4.51
C ARG A 55 -5.35 -9.96 -4.70
N VAL A 56 -6.19 -10.26 -3.70
CA VAL A 56 -7.14 -11.39 -3.78
C VAL A 56 -8.16 -11.16 -4.89
N LEU A 57 -8.73 -9.95 -4.97
CA LEU A 57 -9.68 -9.59 -6.04
C LEU A 57 -9.03 -9.71 -7.42
N LEU A 58 -7.80 -9.24 -7.58
CA LEU A 58 -7.10 -9.31 -8.87
C LEU A 58 -6.84 -10.77 -9.30
N VAL A 59 -6.50 -11.65 -8.35
CA VAL A 59 -6.37 -13.09 -8.62
C VAL A 59 -7.73 -13.71 -8.99
N LEU A 60 -8.79 -13.32 -8.29
CA LEU A 60 -10.15 -13.80 -8.56
C LEU A 60 -10.62 -13.36 -9.96
N ASP A 61 -10.42 -12.09 -10.30
CA ASP A 61 -10.77 -11.52 -11.61
C ASP A 61 -10.03 -12.25 -12.73
N LEU A 62 -8.72 -12.50 -12.58
CA LEU A 62 -7.94 -13.29 -13.53
C LEU A 62 -8.48 -14.72 -13.67
N GLY A 63 -8.82 -15.37 -12.55
CA GLY A 63 -9.40 -16.71 -12.56
C GLY A 63 -10.74 -16.76 -13.31
N LEU A 64 -11.62 -15.79 -13.05
CA LEU A 64 -12.90 -15.63 -13.74
C LEU A 64 -12.71 -15.36 -15.23
N LEU A 65 -11.73 -14.53 -15.60
CA LEU A 65 -11.43 -14.20 -17.00
C LEU A 65 -10.97 -15.45 -17.78
N VAL A 66 -10.10 -16.27 -17.18
CA VAL A 66 -9.64 -17.53 -17.78
C VAL A 66 -10.80 -18.53 -17.89
N LEU A 67 -11.63 -18.66 -16.86
CA LEU A 67 -12.80 -19.53 -16.89
C LEU A 67 -13.79 -19.09 -17.98
N ALA A 68 -14.09 -17.79 -18.06
CA ALA A 68 -14.96 -17.22 -19.08
C ALA A 68 -14.40 -17.45 -20.48
N ALA A 69 -13.10 -17.26 -20.68
CA ALA A 69 -12.44 -17.55 -21.95
C ALA A 69 -12.52 -19.04 -22.32
N ALA A 70 -12.34 -19.95 -21.37
CA ALA A 70 -12.44 -21.39 -21.60
C ALA A 70 -13.87 -21.83 -21.93
N VAL A 71 -14.87 -21.28 -21.23
CA VAL A 71 -16.30 -21.53 -21.53
C VAL A 71 -16.65 -20.98 -22.90
N TRP A 72 -16.20 -19.76 -23.22
CA TRP A 72 -16.46 -19.14 -24.51
C TRP A 72 -15.81 -19.92 -25.66
N TRP A 73 -14.59 -20.41 -25.47
CA TRP A 73 -13.91 -21.27 -26.44
C TRP A 73 -14.66 -22.58 -26.66
N ARG A 74 -15.13 -23.22 -25.58
CA ARG A 74 -15.93 -24.45 -25.66
C ARG A 74 -17.31 -24.24 -26.30
N ALA A 75 -17.93 -23.08 -26.10
CA ALA A 75 -19.20 -22.74 -26.72
C ALA A 75 -19.07 -22.40 -28.21
N ARG A 76 -17.85 -22.12 -28.68
CA ARG A 76 -17.55 -21.73 -30.07
C ARG A 76 -17.05 -22.90 -30.93
N GLN A 77 -16.65 -24.01 -30.30
CA GLN A 77 -16.40 -25.30 -30.95
C GLN A 77 -17.68 -26.10 -31.04
#